data_AF-A0A354SFI2-F1
#
_entry.id   AF-A0A354SFI2-F1
#
_cell.length_a   1.000
_cell.length_b   1.000
_cell.length_c   1.000
_cell.angle_alpha   90.00
_cell.angle_beta   90.00
_cell.angle_gamma   90.00
#
_symmetry.space_group_name_H-M   'P 1'
#
loop_
_entity.id
_entity.type
_entity.pdbx_description
1 polymer ?
#
loop_
_entity_poly.entity_id
_entity_poly.type
_entity_poly.pdbx_seq_one_letter_code
_entity_poly.pdbx_strand_id
1 'polypeptide(L)'
;MENELIENHKRYLERIALYRQFGYDIDEERNYVIEKACPFSGNILEAGTGKGYFSLALARLGFHFTTFDISATEQWYAGLNLAYQVLASYVRFDVADLERLPYPDASYDAIFAVNVIRKENI
;
A
#
# COMPACT_ATOMS: atom_id res chain seq x y z
N MET A 1 -14.57 4.95 -15.83
CA MET A 1 -14.21 4.91 -14.40
C MET A 1 -14.77 3.65 -13.73
N GLU A 2 -16.09 3.43 -13.70
CA GLU A 2 -16.68 2.21 -13.09
C GLU A 2 -16.18 0.89 -13.72
N ASN A 3 -16.15 0.81 -15.06
CA ASN A 3 -15.62 -0.36 -15.76
C ASN A 3 -14.14 -0.65 -15.44
N GLU A 4 -13.34 0.41 -15.29
CA GLU A 4 -11.91 0.29 -14.95
C GLU A 4 -11.72 -0.19 -13.51
N LEU A 5 -12.54 0.30 -12.59
CA LEU A 5 -12.55 -0.11 -11.20
C LEU A 5 -12.86 -1.61 -11.06
N ILE A 6 -13.90 -2.08 -11.76
CA ILE A 6 -14.31 -3.49 -11.79
C ILE A 6 -13.21 -4.36 -12.42
N GLU A 7 -12.65 -3.94 -13.55
CA GLU A 7 -11.60 -4.68 -14.24
C GLU A 7 -10.31 -4.77 -13.41
N ASN A 8 -9.92 -3.67 -12.77
CA ASN A 8 -8.78 -3.68 -11.85
C ASN A 8 -9.03 -4.60 -10.65
N HIS A 9 -10.26 -4.62 -10.11
CA HIS A 9 -10.59 -5.52 -9.00
C HIS A 9 -10.52 -7.00 -9.41
N LYS A 10 -10.96 -7.36 -10.63
CA LYS A 10 -10.77 -8.73 -11.14
C LYS A 10 -9.29 -9.12 -11.17
N ARG A 11 -8.43 -8.24 -11.71
CA ARG A 11 -6.97 -8.45 -11.72
C ARG A 11 -6.38 -8.53 -10.31
N TYR A 12 -6.92 -7.78 -9.36
CA TYR A 12 -6.55 -7.90 -7.95
C TYR A 12 -6.86 -9.30 -7.41
N LEU A 13 -8.08 -9.81 -7.64
CA LEU A 13 -8.47 -11.15 -7.21
C LEU A 13 -7.63 -12.24 -7.86
N GLU A 14 -7.32 -12.11 -9.16
CA GLU A 14 -6.43 -13.02 -9.88
C GLU A 14 -5.04 -13.08 -9.25
N ARG A 15 -4.46 -11.93 -8.88
CA ARG A 15 -3.17 -11.88 -8.18
C ARG A 15 -3.25 -12.54 -6.82
N ILE A 16 -4.26 -12.24 -6.00
CA ILE A 16 -4.43 -12.87 -4.68
C ILE A 16 -4.55 -14.39 -4.82
N ALA A 17 -5.34 -14.87 -5.79
CA ALA A 17 -5.47 -16.30 -6.06
C ALA A 17 -4.13 -16.93 -6.46
N LEU A 18 -3.35 -16.27 -7.32
CA LEU A 18 -2.03 -16.75 -7.72
C LEU A 18 -1.08 -16.86 -6.52
N TYR A 19 -0.99 -15.84 -5.66
CA TYR A 19 -0.13 -15.91 -4.48
C TYR A 19 -0.54 -17.03 -3.52
N ARG A 20 -1.85 -17.23 -3.32
CA ARG A 20 -2.37 -18.34 -2.52
C ARG A 20 -2.01 -19.72 -3.08
N GLN A 21 -1.96 -19.88 -4.41
CA GLN A 21 -1.50 -21.13 -5.02
C GLN A 21 -0.04 -21.46 -4.66
N PHE A 22 0.78 -20.45 -4.39
CA PHE A 22 2.15 -20.61 -3.90
C PHE A 22 2.26 -20.63 -2.36
N GLY A 23 1.13 -20.71 -1.65
CA GLY A 23 1.10 -20.77 -0.18
C GLY A 23 1.32 -19.43 0.51
N TYR A 24 1.20 -18.31 -0.21
CA TYR A 24 1.34 -16.98 0.36
C TYR A 24 -0.02 -16.28 0.48
N ASP A 25 -0.51 -16.11 1.71
CA ASP A 25 -1.67 -15.26 1.98
C ASP A 25 -1.21 -13.83 2.26
N ILE A 26 -1.48 -12.94 1.29
CA ILE A 26 -1.10 -11.54 1.39
C ILE A 26 -1.85 -10.84 2.51
N ASP A 27 -3.16 -11.06 2.64
CA ASP A 27 -3.96 -10.34 3.62
C ASP A 27 -3.50 -10.72 5.04
N GLU A 28 -3.24 -12.02 5.28
CA GLU A 28 -2.71 -12.51 6.56
C GLU A 28 -1.36 -11.87 6.89
N GLU A 29 -0.41 -11.88 5.95
CA GLU A 29 0.93 -11.36 6.20
C GLU A 29 0.92 -9.85 6.48
N ARG A 30 0.17 -9.06 5.71
CA ARG A 30 0.10 -7.60 5.92
C ARG A 30 -0.54 -7.27 7.27
N ASN A 31 -1.61 -7.98 7.64
CA ASN A 31 -2.24 -7.81 8.94
C ASN A 31 -1.29 -8.18 10.08
N TYR A 32 -0.51 -9.25 9.93
CA TYR A 32 0.50 -9.66 10.92
C TYR A 32 1.57 -8.58 11.12
N VAL A 33 2.06 -7.95 10.05
CA VAL A 33 3.03 -6.84 10.15
C VAL A 33 2.44 -5.67 10.95
N ILE A 34 1.19 -5.27 10.68
CA ILE A 34 0.54 -4.17 11.40
C ILE A 34 0.31 -4.54 12.87
N GLU A 35 -0.15 -5.75 13.15
CA GLU A 35 -0.34 -6.25 14.52
C GLU A 35 0.94 -6.18 15.34
N LYS A 36 2.07 -6.62 14.76
CA LYS A 36 3.37 -6.60 15.46
C LYS A 36 3.99 -5.22 15.61
N ALA A 37 3.60 -4.27 14.76
CA ALA A 37 4.03 -2.89 14.89
C ALA A 37 3.27 -2.12 15.98
N CYS A 38 2.09 -2.59 16.39
CA CYS A 38 1.29 -1.92 17.42
C CYS A 38 1.98 -1.92 18.80
N PRO A 39 1.83 -0.83 19.58
CA PRO A 39 1.07 0.37 19.25
C PRO A 39 1.89 1.37 18.40
N PHE A 40 1.23 2.00 17.43
CA PHE A 40 1.73 3.19 16.74
C PHE A 40 0.57 4.19 16.53
N SER A 41 0.90 5.47 16.41
CA SER A 41 -0.08 6.55 16.26
C SER A 41 0.58 7.78 15.66
N GLY A 42 -0.23 8.76 15.23
CA GLY A 42 0.25 10.00 14.64
C GLY A 42 0.26 9.96 13.12
N ASN A 43 1.16 10.72 12.51
CA ASN A 43 1.35 10.78 11.06
C ASN A 43 2.03 9.50 10.57
N ILE A 44 1.31 8.72 9.76
CA ILE A 44 1.80 7.46 9.21
C ILE A 44 2.24 7.66 7.76
N LEU A 45 3.41 7.12 7.42
CA LEU A 45 3.94 7.05 6.06
C LEU A 45 4.12 5.61 5.63
N GLU A 46 3.55 5.25 4.49
CA GLU A 46 3.90 4.03 3.76
C GLU A 46 4.89 4.40 2.64
N ALA A 47 6.08 3.83 2.70
CA ALA A 47 7.08 3.92 1.65
C ALA A 47 6.89 2.77 0.66
N GLY A 48 6.77 3.10 -0.63
CA GLY A 48 6.64 2.16 -1.74
C GLY A 48 5.28 1.47 -1.80
N THR A 49 4.26 2.20 -2.25
CA THR A 49 2.87 1.73 -2.34
C THR A 49 2.72 0.42 -3.16
N GLY A 50 3.43 0.31 -4.29
CA GLY A 50 3.17 -0.75 -5.28
C GLY A 50 1.68 -0.83 -5.64
N LYS A 51 1.11 -2.05 -5.65
CA LYS A 51 -0.33 -2.27 -5.90
C LYS A 51 -1.24 -1.95 -4.72
N GLY A 52 -0.70 -1.45 -3.59
CA GLY A 52 -1.48 -1.01 -2.44
C GLY A 52 -2.03 -2.13 -1.55
N TYR A 53 -1.37 -3.29 -1.48
CA TYR A 53 -1.81 -4.38 -0.57
C TYR A 53 -1.66 -3.99 0.90
N PHE A 54 -0.54 -3.38 1.27
CA PHE A 54 -0.34 -2.90 2.63
C PHE A 54 -1.18 -1.65 2.90
N SER A 55 -1.29 -0.73 1.93
CA SER A 55 -2.26 0.38 1.98
C SER A 55 -3.70 -0.08 2.28
N LEU A 56 -4.17 -1.14 1.62
CA LEU A 56 -5.49 -1.72 1.88
C LEU A 56 -5.61 -2.25 3.30
N ALA A 57 -4.59 -2.94 3.81
CA ALA A 57 -4.59 -3.47 5.17
C ALA A 57 -4.65 -2.34 6.21
N LEU A 58 -3.84 -1.29 6.07
CA LEU A 58 -3.90 -0.10 6.94
C LEU A 58 -5.28 0.58 6.90
N ALA A 59 -5.82 0.83 5.71
CA ALA A 59 -7.10 1.53 5.55
C ALA A 59 -8.28 0.70 6.09
N ARG A 60 -8.27 -0.63 5.91
CA ARG A 60 -9.29 -1.54 6.48
C ARG A 60 -9.31 -1.52 8.01
N LEU A 61 -8.16 -1.26 8.65
CA LEU A 61 -8.04 -1.10 10.10
C LEU A 61 -8.36 0.33 10.58
N GLY A 62 -8.71 1.24 9.66
CA GLY A 62 -9.15 2.60 9.98
C GLY A 62 -8.03 3.64 10.11
N PHE A 63 -6.80 3.29 9.79
CA PHE A 63 -5.69 4.25 9.81
C PHE A 63 -5.79 5.23 8.64
N HIS A 64 -5.50 6.50 8.93
CA HIS A 64 -5.28 7.53 7.92
C HIS A 64 -3.77 7.72 7.73
N PHE A 65 -3.31 7.75 6.49
CA PHE A 65 -1.88 7.77 6.19
C PHE A 65 -1.57 8.39 4.83
N THR A 66 -0.30 8.72 4.64
CA THR A 66 0.26 9.06 3.33
C THR A 66 0.99 7.83 2.80
N THR A 67 0.86 7.54 1.50
CA THR A 67 1.68 6.56 0.80
C THR A 67 2.35 7.18 -0.42
N PHE A 68 3.57 6.74 -0.72
CA PHE A 68 4.26 7.17 -1.92
C PHE A 68 4.92 6.02 -2.70
N ASP A 69 5.01 6.20 -4.01
CA ASP A 69 5.77 5.35 -4.92
C ASP A 69 6.34 6.21 -6.05
N ILE A 70 7.48 5.83 -6.62
CA ILE A 70 8.06 6.52 -7.78
C ILE A 70 7.18 6.34 -9.03
N SER A 71 6.42 5.24 -9.08
CA SER A 71 5.53 4.91 -10.17
C SER A 71 4.14 5.49 -9.95
N ALA A 72 3.81 6.55 -10.70
CA ALA A 72 2.44 7.07 -10.77
C ALA A 72 1.42 6.01 -11.19
N THR A 73 1.84 5.04 -12.00
CA THR A 73 1.00 3.91 -12.43
C THR A 73 0.69 2.97 -11.26
N GLU A 74 1.66 2.69 -10.39
CA GLU A 74 1.42 1.89 -9.18
C GLU A 74 0.47 2.62 -8.23
N GLN A 75 0.70 3.93 -8.01
CA GLN A 75 -0.21 4.77 -7.22
C GLN A 75 -1.65 4.77 -7.76
N TRP A 76 -1.82 4.83 -9.09
CA TRP A 76 -3.14 4.77 -9.71
C TRP A 76 -3.86 3.44 -9.41
N TYR A 77 -3.17 2.31 -9.59
CA TYR A 77 -3.76 0.99 -9.33
C TYR A 77 -4.03 0.74 -7.85
N ALA A 78 -3.17 1.24 -6.96
CA ALA A 78 -3.44 1.23 -5.52
C ALA A 78 -4.70 2.04 -5.19
N GLY A 79 -4.82 3.25 -5.75
CA GLY A 79 -6.02 4.08 -5.64
C GLY A 79 -7.29 3.37 -6.10
N LEU A 80 -7.25 2.66 -7.23
CA LEU A 80 -8.38 1.86 -7.72
C LEU A 80 -8.72 0.69 -6.77
N ASN A 81 -7.72 0.02 -6.20
CA ASN A 81 -7.96 -1.06 -5.23
C ASN A 81 -8.64 -0.56 -3.96
N LEU A 82 -8.23 0.61 -3.46
CA LEU A 82 -8.85 1.25 -2.30
C LEU A 82 -10.24 1.81 -2.63
N ALA A 83 -10.42 2.43 -3.79
CA ALA A 83 -11.70 2.98 -4.22
C ALA A 83 -12.77 1.90 -4.39
N TYR A 84 -12.41 0.71 -4.90
CA TYR A 84 -13.35 -0.42 -5.01
C TYR A 84 -13.93 -0.82 -3.64
N GLN A 85 -13.16 -0.62 -2.56
CA GLN A 85 -13.56 -0.93 -1.18
C GLN A 85 -14.06 0.29 -0.41
N VAL A 86 -14.22 1.45 -1.06
CA VAL A 86 -14.64 2.72 -0.44
C VAL A 86 -13.66 3.18 0.65
N LEU A 87 -12.36 2.90 0.46
CA LEU A 87 -11.28 3.20 1.42
C LEU A 87 -10.32 4.29 0.93
N ALA A 88 -10.48 4.80 -0.29
CA ALA A 88 -9.56 5.78 -0.86
C ALA A 88 -9.45 7.08 -0.03
N SER A 89 -10.50 7.45 0.71
CA SER A 89 -10.50 8.65 1.57
C SER A 89 -9.56 8.57 2.77
N TYR A 90 -9.11 7.38 3.16
CA TYR A 90 -8.17 7.17 4.26
C TYR A 90 -6.73 7.50 3.86
N VAL A 91 -6.46 7.69 2.56
CA VAL A 91 -5.11 7.66 2.02
C VAL A 91 -4.82 8.89 1.18
N ARG A 92 -3.68 9.52 1.47
CA ARG A 92 -3.05 10.50 0.58
C ARG A 92 -2.02 9.79 -0.29
N PHE A 93 -2.15 9.93 -1.61
CA PHE A 93 -1.24 9.30 -2.58
C PHE A 93 -0.28 10.35 -3.16
N ASP A 94 1.03 10.17 -2.93
CA ASP A 94 2.08 11.02 -3.47
C ASP A 94 2.95 10.26 -4.48
N VAL A 95 3.38 10.90 -5.58
CA VAL A 95 4.41 10.32 -6.44
C VAL A 95 5.76 10.91 -6.03
N ALA A 96 6.67 10.09 -5.52
CA ALA A 96 7.95 10.54 -4.98
C ALA A 96 9.06 9.51 -5.12
N ASP A 97 10.29 9.99 -5.20
CA ASP A 97 11.51 9.18 -5.21
C ASP A 97 11.98 8.93 -3.77
N LEU A 98 12.26 7.68 -3.43
CA LEU A 98 12.74 7.29 -2.10
C LEU A 98 14.12 7.90 -1.78
N GLU A 99 14.94 8.18 -2.79
CA GLU A 99 16.24 8.84 -2.63
C GLU A 99 16.12 10.35 -2.42
N ARG A 100 14.95 10.93 -2.70
CA ARG A 100 14.70 12.37 -2.58
C ARG A 100 13.25 12.65 -2.18
N LEU A 101 12.98 12.46 -0.89
CA LEU A 101 11.65 12.63 -0.32
C LEU A 101 11.22 14.11 -0.23
N PRO A 102 9.95 14.43 -0.55
CA PRO A 102 9.41 15.79 -0.45
C PRO A 102 8.88 16.12 0.96
N TYR A 103 9.29 15.36 1.97
CA TYR A 103 8.78 15.47 3.34
C TYR A 103 9.78 16.20 4.23
N PRO A 104 9.32 17.09 5.13
CA PRO A 104 10.21 17.66 6.14
C PRO A 104 10.77 16.60 7.08
N ASP A 105 11.95 16.86 7.64
CA ASP A 105 12.53 16.03 8.68
C ASP A 105 11.57 15.86 9.86
N ALA A 106 11.51 14.64 10.42
CA ALA A 106 10.69 14.29 11.57
C ALA A 106 9.18 14.64 11.44
N SER A 107 8.64 14.62 10.22
CA SER A 107 7.21 14.93 9.95
C SER A 107 6.25 13.74 10.10
N TYR A 108 6.78 12.52 10.20
CA TYR A 108 6.01 11.29 10.39
C TYR A 108 6.44 10.56 11.66
N ASP A 109 5.45 10.03 12.37
CA ASP A 109 5.62 9.34 13.66
C ASP A 109 5.82 7.83 13.47
N ALA A 110 5.27 7.26 12.40
CA ALA A 110 5.43 5.85 12.03
C ALA A 110 5.67 5.70 10.53
N ILE A 111 6.66 4.90 10.15
CA ILE A 111 7.03 4.65 8.75
C ILE A 111 7.03 3.14 8.49
N PHE A 112 6.27 2.71 7.49
CA PHE A 112 6.24 1.33 7.01
C PHE A 112 6.94 1.23 5.67
N ALA A 113 7.88 0.29 5.56
CA ALA A 113 8.63 -0.01 4.35
C ALA A 113 8.56 -1.52 4.11
N VAL A 114 7.48 -1.99 3.50
CA VAL A 114 7.16 -3.42 3.38
C VAL A 114 7.42 -3.87 1.94
N ASN A 115 8.31 -4.85 1.74
CA ASN A 115 8.67 -5.40 0.43
C ASN A 115 9.13 -4.36 -0.61
N VAL A 116 9.73 -3.25 -0.15
CA VAL A 116 10.25 -2.17 -1.01
C VAL A 116 11.63 -2.43 -1.58
N ILE A 117 12.45 -3.24 -0.92
CA ILE A 117 13.80 -3.56 -1.38
C ILE A 117 13.72 -4.73 -2.35
N ARG A 118 13.88 -4.46 -3.64
CA ARG A 118 14.21 -5.49 -4.63
C ARG A 118 15.73 -5.65 -4.68
N LYS A 119 16.21 -6.89 -4.63
CA LYS A 119 17.58 -7.19 -5.03
C LYS A 119 17.69 -6.92 -6.53
N GLU A 120 18.55 -6.01 -6.93
CA GLU A 120 19.11 -6.09 -8.27
C GLU A 120 19.87 -7.41 -8.38
N ASN A 121 19.68 -8.13 -9.48
CA ASN A 121 20.48 -9.31 -9.77
C ASN A 121 21.94 -8.85 -9.87
N ILE A 122 22.76 -9.23 -8.87
CA ILE A 122 24.22 -9.23 -8.98
C ILE A 122 24.63 -10.50 -9.71
#